data_AF-A0AAW4QTP6-F1
#
_entry.id   AF-A0AAW4QTP6-F1
#
_cell.length_a   1.000
_cell.length_b   1.000
_cell.length_c   1.000
_cell.angle_alpha   90.00
_cell.angle_beta   90.00
_cell.angle_gamma   90.00
#
_symmetry.space_group_name_H-M   'P 1'
#
loop_
_entity.id
_entity.type
_entity.pdbx_description
1 polymer ?
#
loop_
_entity_poly.entity_id
_entity_poly.type
_entity_poly.pdbx_seq_one_letter_code
_entity_poly.pdbx_strand_id
1 'polypeptide(L)' 'MERYKEISLADVFELILKGEISNIYYQNGNKELSKATETNWYFKTIAKYKFFKREVIE' A
#
# COMPACT_ATOMS: atom_id res chain seq x y z
N MET A 1 -1.62 13.43 -13.32
CA MET A 1 -0.70 13.59 -12.16
C MET A 1 -0.92 12.40 -11.21
N GLU A 2 0.15 11.78 -10.67
CA GLU A 2 -0.01 10.68 -9.69
C GLU A 2 -0.20 11.24 -8.27
N ARG A 3 -1.21 10.74 -7.55
CA ARG A 3 -1.46 11.04 -6.13
C ARG A 3 -1.47 9.75 -5.33
N TYR A 4 -1.00 9.84 -4.08
CA TYR A 4 -1.03 8.73 -3.13
C TYR A 4 -1.89 9.11 -1.94
N LYS A 5 -2.93 8.32 -1.68
CA LYS A 5 -3.87 8.53 -0.56
C LYS A 5 -3.63 7.48 0.51
N GLU A 6 -3.42 7.90 1.76
CA GLU A 6 -3.30 6.98 2.89
C GLU A 6 -4.59 6.15 3.03
N ILE A 7 -4.44 4.83 3.19
CA ILE A 7 -5.55 3.87 3.33
C ILE A 7 -5.39 3.03 4.59
N SER A 8 -6.50 2.52 5.11
CA SER A 8 -6.48 1.65 6.28
C SER A 8 -5.99 0.25 5.94
N LEU A 9 -5.65 -0.54 6.97
CA LEU A 9 -5.30 -1.95 6.78
C LEU A 9 -6.49 -2.78 6.24
N ALA A 10 -7.73 -2.39 6.57
CA ALA A 10 -8.92 -3.03 6.01
C ALA A 10 -9.02 -2.82 4.49
N ASP A 11 -8.78 -1.59 4.03
CA ASP A 11 -8.75 -1.25 2.60
C ASP A 11 -7.65 -2.03 1.86
N VAL A 12 -6.49 -2.23 2.49
CA VAL A 12 -5.39 -3.04 1.93
C VAL A 12 -5.87 -4.47 1.67
N PHE A 13 -6.53 -5.10 2.64
CA PHE A 13 -7.06 -6.45 2.46
C PHE A 13 -8.14 -6.50 1.39
N GLU A 14 -9.05 -5.51 1.32
CA GLU A 14 -10.03 -5.43 0.25
C GLU A 14 -9.38 -5.35 -1.14
N LEU A 15 -8.35 -4.50 -1.30
CA LEU A 15 -7.65 -4.33 -2.57
C LEU A 15 -6.89 -5.61 -2.96
N ILE A 16 -6.30 -6.33 -1.99
CA ILE A 16 -5.66 -7.63 -2.23
C ILE A 16 -6.71 -8.66 -2.69
N LEU A 17 -7.87 -8.73 -2.04
CA LEU A 17 -8.96 -9.64 -2.41
C LEU A 17 -9.53 -9.31 -3.80
N LYS A 18 -9.51 -8.04 -4.21
CA LYS A 18 -9.88 -7.57 -5.56
C LYS A 18 -8.78 -7.79 -6.61
N GLY A 19 -7.60 -8.29 -6.23
CA GLY A 19 -6.46 -8.46 -7.13
C GLY A 19 -5.73 -7.16 -7.50
N GLU A 20 -6.01 -6.06 -6.80
CA GLU A 20 -5.48 -4.72 -7.06
C GLU A 20 -4.23 -4.38 -6.23
N ILE A 21 -3.45 -5.39 -5.82
CA ILE A 21 -2.24 -5.20 -4.99
C ILE A 21 -1.20 -4.28 -5.65
N SER A 22 -1.19 -4.18 -6.98
CA SER A 22 -0.31 -3.29 -7.74
C SER A 22 -0.57 -1.80 -7.49
N ASN A 23 -1.75 -1.45 -6.97
CA ASN A 23 -2.11 -0.08 -6.60
C ASN A 23 -1.78 0.25 -5.14
N ILE A 24 -1.24 -0.71 -4.38
CA ILE A 24 -0.91 -0.56 -2.97
C ILE A 24 0.57 -0.24 -2.82
N TYR A 25 0.85 0.81 -2.06
CA TYR A 25 2.17 1.25 -1.66
C TYR A 25 2.23 1.26 -0.13
N TYR A 26 3.43 1.16 0.41
CA TYR A 26 3.68 1.32 1.83
C TYR A 26 4.82 2.30 2.07
N GLN A 27 4.79 2.96 3.22
CA GLN A 27 5.89 3.84 3.63
C GLN A 27 6.97 3.03 4.34
N ASN A 28 8.18 3.01 3.78
CA ASN A 28 9.33 2.34 4.38
C ASN A 28 9.97 3.18 5.51
N GLY A 29 11.01 2.65 6.17
CA GLY A 29 11.71 3.34 7.26
C GLY A 29 12.34 4.69 6.89
N ASN A 30 12.62 4.91 5.60
CA ASN A 30 13.15 6.17 5.06
C ASN A 30 12.05 7.17 4.69
N LYS A 31 10.79 6.88 5.03
CA LYS A 31 9.59 7.64 4.65
C LYS A 31 9.27 7.64 3.14
N GLU A 32 9.93 6.80 2.35
CA GLU A 32 9.66 6.65 0.92
C GLU A 32 8.53 5.65 0.67
N LEU A 33 7.83 5.82 -0.45
CA LEU A 33 6.79 4.88 -0.88
C LEU A 33 7.41 3.77 -1.73
N SER A 34 7.15 2.53 -1.35
CA SER A 34 7.55 1.33 -2.09
C SER A 34 6.32 0.48 -2.43
N LYS A 35 6.36 -0.28 -3.52
CA LYS A 35 5.22 -1.10 -3.95
C LYS A 35 5.01 -2.27 -3.00
N ALA A 36 3.75 -2.56 -2.67
CA ALA A 36 3.43 -3.69 -1.81
C ALA A 36 3.84 -5.04 -2.43
N THR A 37 3.91 -5.16 -3.75
CA THR A 37 4.33 -6.38 -4.45
C THR A 37 5.82 -6.70 -4.32
N GLU A 38 6.64 -5.73 -3.93
CA GLU A 38 8.11 -5.89 -3.84
C GLU A 38 8.58 -6.38 -2.46
N THR A 39 7.64 -6.62 -1.54
CA THR A 39 7.93 -7.06 -0.16
C THR A 39 7.17 -8.33 0.19
N ASN A 40 7.87 -9.28 0.81
CA ASN A 40 7.24 -10.41 1.49
C ASN A 40 6.73 -9.96 2.86
N TRP A 41 5.42 -9.78 2.95
CA TRP A 41 4.75 -9.34 4.17
C TRP A 41 4.63 -10.47 5.19
N TYR A 42 5.10 -10.23 6.40
CA TYR A 42 4.69 -11.04 7.55
C TYR A 42 3.55 -10.30 8.26
N PHE A 43 2.50 -11.00 8.69
CA PHE A 43 1.38 -10.38 9.41
C PHE A 43 1.83 -9.56 10.63
N LYS A 44 2.89 -9.99 11.33
CA LYS A 44 3.45 -9.25 12.48
C LYS A 44 4.08 -7.90 12.09
N THR A 45 4.49 -7.74 10.84
CA THR A 45 5.13 -6.52 10.34
C THR A 45 4.15 -5.64 9.58
N ILE A 46 3.13 -6.21 8.91
CA ILE A 46 2.16 -5.45 8.10
C ILE A 46 1.46 -4.35 8.90
N ALA A 47 1.09 -4.63 10.16
CA ALA A 47 0.41 -3.66 11.04
C ALA A 47 1.27 -2.45 11.45
N LYS A 48 2.58 -2.48 11.17
CA LYS A 48 3.51 -1.39 11.51
C LYS A 48 3.68 -0.37 10.38
N TYR A 49 3.18 -0.68 9.18
CA TYR A 49 3.34 0.18 8.02
C TYR A 49 2.12 1.07 7.82
N LYS A 50 2.37 2.26 7.28
CA LYS A 50 1.33 3.09 6.65
C LYS A 50 1.19 2.66 5.20
N PHE A 51 -0.04 2.51 4.74
CA PHE A 51 -0.36 2.10 3.38
C PHE A 51 -0.99 3.23 2.58
N PHE A 52 -0.76 3.21 1.29
CA PHE A 52 -1.22 4.23 0.37
C PHE A 52 -1.78 3.57 -0.89
N LYS A 53 -2.90 4.07 -1.39
CA LYS A 53 -3.42 3.73 -2.71
C LYS A 53 -2.95 4.76 -3.72
N ARG A 54 -2.50 4.30 -4.89
CA ARG A 54 -2.22 5.16 -6.04
C ARG A 54 -3.53 5.58 -6.72
N GLU A 55 -3.69 6.88 -6.94
CA GLU A 55 -4.78 7.51 -7.69
C GLU A 55 -4.20 8.28 -8.88
N VAL A 56 -4.69 8.00 -10.09
CA VAL A 56 -4.32 8.75 -11.30
C VAL A 56 -5.37 9.84 -11.51
N ILE A 57 -4.94 11.11 -11.50
CA ILE A 57 -5.81 12.26 -11.79
C ILE A 57 -5.46 12.74 -13.20
N GLU A 58 -6.44 12.80 -14.10
CA GLU A 58 -6.33 13.39 -15.45
C GLU A 58 -6.17 14.91 -15.40
#